data_AF-A0A2E0XK65-F1
#
_entry.id   AF-A0A2E0XK65-F1
#
_cell.length_a   1.000
_cell.length_b   1.000
_cell.length_c   1.000
_cell.angle_alpha   90.00
_cell.angle_beta   90.00
_cell.angle_gamma   90.00
#
_symmetry.space_group_name_H-M   'P 1'
#
loop_
_entity.id
_entity.type
_entity.pdbx_description
1 polymer ?
#
loop_
_entity_poly.entity_id
_entity_poly.type
_entity_poly.pdbx_seq_one_letter_code
_entity_poly.pdbx_strand_id
1 'polypeptide(L)'
;MLDEHYRYLEAIQNRRDYIEDQIQVGSPVVGLVYNDGILILTVTSGQKIYEVYNDLALSAIGHTADVERLRLLVTDAASVQGFQSSVDDVTLHRLTHFVLCPPIKQSFESIFNAPTIAKILMAELGHPHQLVAVNYDGTTRTSQKAEVIGGTDTVERTMRNYMGQTDIRLGDELTLKQAFELALLTWAVGRTASSATEYGFTLDPDRGESDQTSEAEDFSTDELIGFVRAELEERLVEASILQISKRSKSKFRRLTADEVEDMMPLDSDKAQNNK
;
A
#
# COMPACT_ATOMS: atom_id res chain seq x y z
N MET A 1 -35.99 20.43 5.43
CA MET A 1 -35.26 20.25 4.16
C MET A 1 -33.75 20.45 4.36
N LEU A 2 -33.28 21.52 5.04
CA LEU A 2 -31.85 21.66 5.40
C LEU A 2 -31.35 20.55 6.34
N ASP A 3 -32.15 20.15 7.33
CA ASP A 3 -31.75 19.12 8.32
C ASP A 3 -31.42 17.74 7.71
N GLU A 4 -32.02 17.38 6.58
CA GLU A 4 -31.74 16.11 5.89
C GLU A 4 -30.36 16.12 5.21
N HIS A 5 -29.96 17.27 4.64
CA HIS A 5 -28.63 17.45 4.06
C HIS A 5 -27.53 17.43 5.13
N TYR A 6 -27.76 18.07 6.28
CA TYR A 6 -26.80 18.03 7.39
C TYR A 6 -26.63 16.63 7.96
N ARG A 7 -27.72 15.89 8.17
CA ARG A 7 -27.67 14.48 8.62
C ARG A 7 -26.94 13.57 7.63
N TYR A 8 -27.11 13.82 6.33
CA TYR A 8 -26.37 13.08 5.30
C TYR A 8 -24.86 13.34 5.39
N LEU A 9 -24.46 14.62 5.49
CA LEU A 9 -23.03 15.00 5.61
C LEU A 9 -22.39 14.43 6.88
N GLU A 10 -23.09 14.52 8.01
CA GLU A 10 -22.65 13.94 9.28
C GLU A 10 -22.52 12.41 9.19
N ALA A 11 -23.48 11.73 8.56
CA ALA A 11 -23.41 10.28 8.36
C ALA A 11 -22.22 9.86 7.48
N ILE A 12 -21.89 10.64 6.46
CA ILE A 12 -20.71 10.40 5.62
C ILE A 12 -19.42 10.62 6.42
N GLN A 13 -19.35 11.67 7.25
CA GLN A 13 -18.18 11.93 8.08
C GLN A 13 -17.97 10.81 9.12
N ASN A 14 -19.01 10.48 9.89
CA ASN A 14 -18.96 9.38 10.86
C ASN A 14 -18.55 8.05 10.23
N ARG A 15 -18.95 7.83 8.98
CA ARG A 15 -18.57 6.63 8.22
C ARG A 15 -17.10 6.64 7.81
N ARG A 16 -16.54 7.79 7.41
CA ARG A 16 -15.10 7.92 7.15
C ARG A 16 -14.31 7.64 8.41
N ASP A 17 -14.65 8.30 9.51
CA ASP A 17 -13.98 8.15 10.79
C ASP A 17 -14.03 6.68 11.25
N TYR A 18 -15.21 6.05 11.16
CA TYR A 18 -15.35 4.61 11.45
C TYR A 18 -14.45 3.72 10.59
N ILE A 19 -14.40 3.94 9.27
CA ILE A 19 -13.55 3.11 8.39
C ILE A 19 -12.07 3.34 8.70
N GLU A 20 -11.64 4.59 8.87
CA GLU A 20 -10.27 4.93 9.21
C GLU A 20 -9.85 4.32 10.55
N ASP A 21 -10.73 4.36 11.55
CA ASP A 21 -10.49 3.72 12.85
C ASP A 21 -10.27 2.20 12.74
N GLN A 22 -10.93 1.55 11.78
CA GLN A 22 -10.76 0.12 11.52
C GLN A 22 -9.51 -0.19 10.69
N ILE A 23 -9.07 0.74 9.84
CA ILE A 23 -7.93 0.53 8.93
C ILE A 23 -6.60 0.99 9.54
N GLN A 24 -6.61 1.96 10.47
CA GLN A 24 -5.40 2.58 11.03
C GLN A 24 -4.44 1.59 11.71
N VAL A 25 -4.98 0.50 12.26
CA VAL A 25 -4.22 -0.58 12.91
C VAL A 25 -3.52 -1.48 11.88
N GLY A 26 -3.98 -1.45 10.63
CA GLY A 26 -3.46 -2.27 9.55
C GLY A 26 -2.01 -1.92 9.20
N SER A 27 -1.16 -2.94 9.11
CA SER A 27 0.21 -2.79 8.63
C SER A 27 0.21 -2.20 7.20
N PRO A 28 0.91 -1.07 6.95
CA PRO A 28 0.90 -0.42 5.64
C PRO A 28 1.54 -1.31 4.57
N VAL A 29 1.31 -0.99 3.30
CA VAL A 29 1.88 -1.70 2.16
C VAL A 29 2.57 -0.71 1.24
N VAL A 30 3.76 -1.08 0.77
CA VAL A 30 4.57 -0.26 -0.14
C VAL A 30 4.75 -0.99 -1.47
N GLY A 31 4.49 -0.31 -2.58
CA GLY A 31 4.79 -0.75 -3.94
C GLY A 31 5.88 0.11 -4.56
N LEU A 32 6.93 -0.51 -5.10
CA LEU A 32 8.04 0.16 -5.78
C LEU A 32 8.37 -0.51 -7.10
N VAL A 33 8.57 0.29 -8.14
CA VAL A 33 9.15 -0.16 -9.40
C VAL A 33 10.66 -0.31 -9.22
N TYR A 34 11.22 -1.35 -9.81
CA TYR A 34 12.65 -1.63 -9.85
C TYR A 34 13.04 -2.13 -11.25
N ASN A 35 14.34 -2.34 -11.48
CA ASN A 35 14.91 -2.58 -12.81
C ASN A 35 14.40 -3.84 -13.55
N ASP A 36 13.83 -4.83 -12.86
CA ASP A 36 13.25 -6.04 -13.46
C ASP A 36 11.76 -6.18 -13.13
N GLY A 37 11.10 -5.12 -12.65
CA GLY A 37 9.65 -5.07 -12.52
C GLY A 37 9.13 -4.29 -11.31
N ILE A 38 8.27 -4.92 -10.50
CA ILE A 38 7.59 -4.27 -9.36
C ILE A 38 7.75 -5.10 -8.10
N LEU A 39 8.13 -4.48 -6.99
CA LEU A 39 8.13 -5.02 -5.63
C LEU A 39 6.89 -4.52 -4.88
N ILE A 40 6.22 -5.42 -4.15
CA ILE A 40 5.23 -5.09 -3.13
C ILE A 40 5.72 -5.67 -1.80
N LEU A 41 5.71 -4.86 -0.75
CA LEU A 41 6.25 -5.22 0.57
C LEU A 41 5.33 -4.74 1.70
N THR A 42 5.18 -5.58 2.72
CA THR A 42 4.57 -5.26 4.02
C THR A 42 5.22 -6.14 5.10
N VAL A 43 5.02 -5.81 6.37
CA VAL A 43 5.33 -6.70 7.50
C VAL A 43 4.04 -7.18 8.13
N THR A 44 3.84 -8.49 8.27
CA THR A 44 2.58 -9.06 8.73
C THR A 44 2.78 -10.47 9.31
N SER A 45 1.80 -10.94 10.09
CA SER A 45 1.71 -12.34 10.55
C SER A 45 0.85 -13.21 9.63
N GLY A 46 0.20 -12.60 8.62
CA GLY A 46 -0.69 -13.27 7.67
C GLY A 46 -0.20 -13.13 6.23
N GLN A 47 -1.10 -13.34 5.29
CA GLN A 47 -0.86 -13.05 3.88
C GLN A 47 -1.69 -11.84 3.47
N LYS A 48 -1.07 -10.90 2.75
CA LYS A 48 -1.72 -9.69 2.24
C LYS A 48 -1.42 -9.46 0.77
N ILE A 49 -0.44 -10.16 0.18
CA ILE A 49 -0.06 -10.00 -1.23
C ILE A 49 -0.47 -11.23 -2.05
N TYR A 50 -1.11 -10.97 -3.19
CA TYR A 50 -1.75 -11.98 -4.02
C TYR A 50 -1.50 -11.74 -5.51
N GLU A 51 -1.38 -12.85 -6.25
CA GLU A 51 -1.49 -12.84 -7.70
C GLU A 51 -2.96 -12.66 -8.10
N VAL A 52 -3.22 -11.77 -9.05
CA VAL A 52 -4.55 -11.59 -9.67
C VAL A 52 -4.58 -12.20 -11.06
N TYR A 53 -3.52 -11.97 -11.84
CA TYR A 53 -3.38 -12.48 -13.20
C TYR A 53 -1.90 -12.54 -13.60
N ASN A 54 -1.63 -12.87 -14.87
CA ASN A 54 -0.28 -13.12 -15.38
C ASN A 54 0.74 -12.03 -14.99
N ASP A 55 0.36 -10.76 -15.10
CA ASP A 55 1.18 -9.58 -14.88
C ASP A 55 0.59 -8.65 -13.80
N LEU A 56 -0.39 -9.13 -13.03
CA LEU A 56 -1.15 -8.34 -12.08
C LEU A 56 -1.04 -8.91 -10.65
N ALA A 57 -0.77 -8.02 -9.70
CA ALA A 57 -0.75 -8.32 -8.28
C ALA A 57 -1.67 -7.38 -7.51
N LEU A 58 -2.17 -7.88 -6.37
CA LEU A 58 -3.00 -7.13 -5.44
C LEU A 58 -2.44 -7.29 -4.02
N SER A 59 -2.45 -6.20 -3.28
CA SER A 59 -2.31 -6.17 -1.84
C SER A 59 -3.40 -5.31 -1.22
N ALA A 60 -3.72 -5.53 0.04
CA ALA A 60 -4.77 -4.79 0.71
C ALA A 60 -4.58 -4.69 2.23
N ILE A 61 -5.21 -3.68 2.81
CA ILE A 61 -5.36 -3.51 4.26
C ILE A 61 -6.85 -3.34 4.58
N GLY A 62 -7.28 -3.78 5.76
CA GLY A 62 -8.67 -3.67 6.21
C GLY A 62 -9.21 -4.98 6.76
N HIS A 63 -10.53 -5.11 6.78
CA HIS A 63 -11.20 -6.28 7.33
C HIS A 63 -11.05 -7.49 6.39
N THR A 64 -10.57 -8.63 6.90
CA THR A 64 -10.21 -9.80 6.09
C THR A 64 -11.34 -10.26 5.17
N ALA A 65 -12.59 -10.27 5.65
CA ALA A 65 -13.73 -10.71 4.83
C ALA A 65 -14.01 -9.76 3.65
N ASP A 66 -13.81 -8.46 3.83
CA ASP A 66 -14.00 -7.47 2.77
C ASP A 66 -12.87 -7.55 1.75
N VAL A 67 -11.63 -7.68 2.23
CA VAL A 67 -10.45 -7.87 1.39
C VAL A 67 -10.59 -9.13 0.52
N GLU A 68 -10.95 -10.26 1.12
CA GLU A 68 -11.12 -11.52 0.38
C GLU A 68 -12.27 -11.45 -0.62
N ARG A 69 -13.38 -10.79 -0.28
CA ARG A 69 -14.49 -10.57 -1.21
C ARG A 69 -14.05 -9.75 -2.43
N LEU A 70 -13.30 -8.67 -2.22
CA LEU A 70 -12.78 -7.84 -3.32
C LEU A 70 -11.71 -8.57 -4.14
N ARG A 71 -10.84 -9.35 -3.48
CA ARG A 71 -9.83 -10.18 -4.14
C ARG A 71 -10.45 -11.23 -5.05
N LEU A 72 -11.48 -11.94 -4.57
CA LEU A 72 -12.22 -12.91 -5.38
C LEU A 72 -12.89 -12.22 -6.57
N LEU A 73 -13.58 -11.09 -6.33
CA LEU A 73 -14.24 -10.31 -7.38
C LEU A 73 -13.26 -9.94 -8.52
N VAL A 74 -12.08 -9.40 -8.20
CA VAL A 74 -11.12 -8.98 -9.22
C VAL A 74 -10.45 -10.16 -9.93
N THR A 75 -10.16 -11.24 -9.20
CA THR A 75 -9.56 -12.46 -9.77
C THR A 75 -10.52 -13.16 -10.74
N ASP A 76 -11.80 -13.24 -10.37
CA ASP A 76 -12.84 -13.83 -11.20
C ASP A 76 -13.07 -12.97 -12.45
N ALA A 77 -13.14 -11.64 -12.28
CA ALA A 77 -13.31 -10.73 -13.40
C ALA A 77 -12.13 -10.79 -14.39
N ALA A 78 -10.88 -10.85 -13.88
CA ALA A 78 -9.68 -11.03 -14.70
C ALA A 78 -9.74 -12.35 -15.49
N SER A 79 -10.14 -13.44 -14.84
CA SER A 79 -10.26 -14.75 -15.45
C SER A 79 -11.32 -14.78 -16.55
N VAL A 80 -12.50 -14.22 -16.29
CA VAL A 80 -13.60 -14.13 -17.26
C VAL A 80 -13.21 -13.25 -18.45
N GLN A 81 -12.62 -12.08 -18.20
CA GLN A 81 -12.21 -11.16 -19.25
C GLN A 81 -11.14 -11.77 -20.17
N GLY A 82 -10.12 -12.39 -19.59
CA GLY A 82 -9.06 -13.06 -20.35
C GLY A 82 -9.56 -14.27 -21.15
N PHE A 83 -10.62 -14.94 -20.68
CA PHE A 83 -11.26 -16.02 -21.43
C PHE A 83 -12.15 -15.53 -22.58
N GLN A 84 -12.91 -14.46 -22.35
CA GLN A 84 -13.87 -13.93 -23.33
C GLN A 84 -13.21 -13.09 -24.43
N SER A 85 -12.08 -12.45 -24.11
CA SER A 85 -11.36 -11.53 -25.01
C SER A 85 -9.93 -12.05 -25.21
N SER A 86 -8.91 -11.23 -24.99
CA SER A 86 -7.50 -11.64 -24.93
C SER A 86 -6.96 -11.58 -23.50
N VAL A 87 -5.89 -12.35 -23.25
CA VAL A 87 -5.05 -12.19 -22.06
C VAL A 87 -4.53 -10.75 -21.95
N ASP A 88 -4.16 -10.15 -23.09
CA ASP A 88 -3.62 -8.79 -23.17
C ASP A 88 -4.68 -7.71 -22.89
N ASP A 89 -5.97 -8.07 -22.91
CA ASP A 89 -7.05 -7.13 -22.59
C ASP A 89 -7.24 -6.98 -21.07
N VAL A 90 -6.65 -7.87 -20.26
CA VAL A 90 -6.77 -7.87 -18.79
C VAL A 90 -5.81 -6.84 -18.19
N THR A 91 -6.26 -5.58 -18.14
CA THR A 91 -5.45 -4.46 -17.64
C THR A 91 -5.84 -4.00 -16.25
N LEU A 92 -4.89 -3.42 -15.52
CA LEU A 92 -5.10 -2.81 -14.20
C LEU A 92 -6.13 -1.70 -14.24
N HIS A 93 -6.07 -0.86 -15.28
CA HIS A 93 -7.04 0.21 -15.47
C HIS A 93 -8.47 -0.34 -15.49
N ARG A 94 -8.70 -1.44 -16.23
CA ARG A 94 -10.05 -2.00 -16.36
C ARG A 94 -10.54 -2.63 -15.05
N LEU A 95 -9.71 -3.47 -14.46
CA LEU A 95 -10.02 -4.14 -13.20
C LEU A 95 -10.22 -3.15 -12.05
N THR A 96 -9.45 -2.06 -12.03
CA THR A 96 -9.61 -1.03 -11.01
C THR A 96 -10.91 -0.27 -11.21
N HIS A 97 -11.07 0.40 -12.36
CA HIS A 97 -12.12 1.41 -12.52
C HIS A 97 -13.50 0.83 -12.83
N PHE A 98 -13.58 -0.35 -13.45
CA PHE A 98 -14.87 -0.96 -13.80
C PHE A 98 -15.25 -2.12 -12.89
N VAL A 99 -14.32 -2.74 -12.16
CA VAL A 99 -14.61 -3.90 -11.29
C VAL A 99 -14.52 -3.52 -9.81
N LEU A 100 -13.42 -2.92 -9.34
CA LEU A 100 -13.22 -2.62 -7.92
C LEU A 100 -13.91 -1.32 -7.46
N CYS A 101 -13.67 -0.20 -8.15
CA CYS A 101 -14.15 1.11 -7.73
C CYS A 101 -15.69 1.20 -7.59
N PRO A 102 -16.51 0.68 -8.54
CA PRO A 102 -17.96 0.82 -8.45
C PRO A 102 -18.58 0.20 -7.17
N PRO A 103 -18.33 -1.07 -6.80
CA PRO A 103 -18.89 -1.63 -5.56
C PRO A 103 -18.31 -0.99 -4.30
N ILE A 104 -17.05 -0.55 -4.30
CA ILE A 104 -16.46 0.18 -3.16
C ILE A 104 -17.19 1.51 -2.96
N LYS A 105 -17.33 2.29 -4.03
CA LYS A 105 -18.03 3.58 -4.03
C LYS A 105 -19.48 3.43 -3.59
N GLN A 106 -20.20 2.46 -4.14
CA GLN A 106 -21.57 2.17 -3.78
C GLN A 106 -21.71 1.77 -2.30
N SER A 107 -20.79 0.94 -1.80
CA SER A 107 -20.74 0.53 -0.39
C SER A 107 -20.49 1.72 0.53
N PHE A 108 -19.59 2.64 0.14
CA PHE A 108 -19.33 3.86 0.90
C PHE A 108 -20.55 4.80 0.96
N GLU A 109 -21.24 5.01 -0.16
CA GLU A 109 -22.42 5.91 -0.21
C GLU A 109 -23.67 5.34 0.45
N SER A 110 -23.73 4.03 0.65
CA SER A 110 -24.89 3.35 1.23
C SER A 110 -24.91 3.48 2.76
N ILE A 111 -25.49 4.58 3.27
CA ILE A 111 -25.56 4.91 4.70
C ILE A 111 -26.19 3.81 5.57
N PHE A 112 -27.16 3.05 5.05
CA PHE A 112 -27.89 2.04 5.83
C PHE A 112 -27.24 0.64 5.83
N ASN A 113 -26.12 0.45 5.11
CA ASN A 113 -25.41 -0.81 5.06
C ASN A 113 -24.02 -0.66 5.68
N ALA A 114 -23.42 -1.77 6.12
CA ALA A 114 -22.03 -1.78 6.58
C ALA A 114 -21.09 -1.36 5.42
N PRO A 115 -20.09 -0.49 5.68
CA PRO A 115 -19.11 -0.15 4.66
C PRO A 115 -18.19 -1.33 4.38
N THR A 116 -17.62 -1.31 3.18
CA THR A 116 -16.48 -2.16 2.87
C THR A 116 -15.24 -1.55 3.49
N ILE A 117 -14.63 -2.25 4.44
CA ILE A 117 -13.44 -1.78 5.16
C ILE A 117 -12.22 -2.34 4.45
N ALA A 118 -11.77 -1.65 3.40
CA ALA A 118 -10.56 -2.01 2.69
C ALA A 118 -9.92 -0.82 1.96
N LYS A 119 -8.59 -0.79 1.92
CA LYS A 119 -7.82 -0.10 0.88
C LYS A 119 -7.01 -1.14 0.11
N ILE A 120 -6.84 -0.91 -1.19
CA ILE A 120 -6.19 -1.86 -2.10
C ILE A 120 -5.04 -1.18 -2.81
N LEU A 121 -3.91 -1.86 -2.93
CA LEU A 121 -2.80 -1.52 -3.80
C LEU A 121 -2.72 -2.60 -4.89
N MET A 122 -2.93 -2.22 -6.14
CA MET A 122 -2.77 -3.11 -7.28
C MET A 122 -1.58 -2.69 -8.14
N ALA A 123 -0.95 -3.66 -8.80
CA ALA A 123 0.22 -3.45 -9.63
C ALA A 123 0.08 -4.20 -10.97
N GLU A 124 0.50 -3.56 -12.06
CA GLU A 124 0.61 -4.15 -13.40
C GLU A 124 2.01 -4.01 -13.95
N LEU A 125 2.57 -5.16 -14.31
CA LEU A 125 3.85 -5.25 -14.97
C LEU A 125 3.70 -4.98 -16.48
N GLY A 126 3.83 -3.73 -16.89
CA GLY A 126 3.80 -3.34 -18.31
C GLY A 126 4.89 -2.34 -18.72
N HIS A 127 4.72 -1.73 -19.89
CA HIS A 127 5.54 -0.60 -20.34
C HIS A 127 4.60 0.59 -20.67
N PRO A 128 4.36 1.52 -19.72
CA PRO A 128 4.99 1.62 -18.41
C PRO A 128 4.40 0.67 -17.36
N HIS A 129 5.19 0.37 -16.31
CA HIS A 129 4.69 -0.23 -15.07
C HIS A 129 3.65 0.69 -14.42
N GLN A 130 2.64 0.11 -13.77
CA GLN A 130 1.60 0.88 -13.09
C GLN A 130 1.32 0.33 -11.70
N LEU A 131 1.15 1.25 -10.76
CA LEU A 131 0.67 1.02 -9.40
C LEU A 131 -0.60 1.86 -9.21
N VAL A 132 -1.64 1.25 -8.64
CA VAL A 132 -2.89 1.95 -8.33
C VAL A 132 -3.32 1.66 -6.89
N ALA A 133 -3.37 2.70 -6.07
CA ALA A 133 -4.02 2.66 -4.76
C ALA A 133 -5.51 2.99 -4.93
N VAL A 134 -6.38 2.17 -4.36
CA VAL A 134 -7.83 2.36 -4.29
C VAL A 134 -8.20 2.57 -2.83
N ASN A 135 -8.79 3.72 -2.54
CA ASN A 135 -9.23 4.07 -1.20
C ASN A 135 -10.62 3.49 -0.90
N TYR A 136 -11.01 3.48 0.38
CA TYR A 136 -12.28 2.94 0.87
C TYR A 136 -13.53 3.65 0.32
N ASP A 137 -13.38 4.87 -0.22
CA ASP A 137 -14.44 5.66 -0.84
C ASP A 137 -14.49 5.53 -2.37
N GLY A 138 -13.62 4.68 -2.94
CA GLY A 138 -13.50 4.43 -4.38
C GLY A 138 -12.60 5.42 -5.12
N THR A 139 -12.01 6.40 -4.43
CA THR A 139 -10.99 7.26 -5.04
C THR A 139 -9.71 6.47 -5.34
N THR A 140 -9.00 6.90 -6.39
CA THR A 140 -7.80 6.18 -6.86
C THR A 140 -6.62 7.11 -7.01
N ARG A 141 -5.42 6.61 -6.70
CA ARG A 141 -4.14 7.25 -7.02
C ARG A 141 -3.33 6.31 -7.88
N THR A 142 -2.75 6.83 -8.96
CA THR A 142 -1.96 6.05 -9.91
C THR A 142 -0.54 6.59 -9.96
N SER A 143 0.43 5.69 -9.97
CA SER A 143 1.85 6.01 -10.03
C SER A 143 2.59 5.00 -10.91
N GLN A 144 3.66 5.45 -11.57
CA GLN A 144 4.53 4.60 -12.40
C GLN A 144 5.84 4.25 -11.70
N LYS A 145 6.02 4.67 -10.44
CA LYS A 145 7.30 4.55 -9.72
C LYS A 145 7.14 3.95 -8.33
N ALA A 146 6.21 4.50 -7.57
CA ALA A 146 6.03 4.18 -6.16
C ALA A 146 4.61 4.52 -5.73
N GLU A 147 3.99 3.65 -4.94
CA GLU A 147 2.68 3.93 -4.34
C GLU A 147 2.56 3.20 -3.00
N VAL A 148 1.74 3.73 -2.09
CA VAL A 148 1.54 3.18 -0.76
C VAL A 148 0.06 3.12 -0.41
N ILE A 149 -0.28 2.19 0.48
CA ILE A 149 -1.55 2.22 1.21
C ILE A 149 -1.25 2.14 2.70
N GLY A 150 -1.95 2.95 3.49
CA GLY A 150 -1.74 3.07 4.93
C GLY A 150 -3.04 3.37 5.66
N GLY A 151 -2.95 3.47 6.98
CA GLY A 151 -4.10 3.68 7.87
C GLY A 151 -5.00 4.85 7.45
N THR A 152 -4.37 6.00 7.22
CA THR A 152 -5.02 7.29 6.92
C THR A 152 -4.30 7.98 5.75
N ASP A 153 -4.92 9.00 5.13
CA ASP A 153 -4.25 9.77 4.06
C ASP A 153 -3.02 10.52 4.60
N THR A 154 -3.05 10.95 5.86
CA THR A 154 -1.90 11.60 6.52
C THR A 154 -0.71 10.65 6.58
N VAL A 155 -0.90 9.40 7.02
CA VAL A 155 0.16 8.39 7.06
C VAL A 155 0.70 8.11 5.66
N GLU A 156 -0.19 7.91 4.68
CA GLU A 156 0.22 7.71 3.28
C GLU A 156 1.01 8.89 2.71
N ARG A 157 0.66 10.12 3.10
CA ARG A 157 1.37 11.33 2.71
C ARG A 157 2.76 11.38 3.33
N THR A 158 2.91 11.07 4.61
CA THR A 158 4.22 10.99 5.28
C THR A 158 5.12 9.96 4.60
N MET A 159 4.59 8.77 4.30
CA MET A 159 5.32 7.72 3.56
C MET A 159 5.78 8.19 2.17
N ARG A 160 4.89 8.87 1.41
CA ARG A 160 5.23 9.42 0.09
C ARG A 160 6.28 10.53 0.17
N ASN A 161 6.18 11.40 1.17
CA ASN A 161 7.14 12.47 1.40
C ASN A 161 8.53 11.89 1.71
N TYR A 162 8.60 10.87 2.58
CA TYR A 162 9.85 10.17 2.88
C TYR A 162 10.53 9.62 1.61
N MET A 163 9.79 8.90 0.77
CA MET A 163 10.32 8.40 -0.51
C MET A 163 10.79 9.53 -1.43
N GLY A 164 10.06 10.65 -1.49
CA GLY A 164 10.39 11.82 -2.30
C GLY A 164 11.60 12.61 -1.83
N GLN A 165 11.99 12.48 -0.56
CA GLN A 165 13.16 13.14 0.03
C GLN A 165 14.45 12.32 -0.10
N THR A 166 14.35 11.03 -0.44
CA THR A 166 15.54 10.20 -0.64
C THR A 166 16.34 10.63 -1.88
N ASP A 167 17.67 10.59 -1.80
CA ASP A 167 18.56 10.88 -2.94
C ASP A 167 18.46 9.83 -4.07
N ILE A 168 17.69 8.76 -3.85
CA ILE A 168 17.58 7.63 -4.76
C ILE A 168 16.53 7.93 -5.82
N ARG A 169 16.90 7.72 -7.09
CA ARG A 169 15.97 7.87 -8.22
C ARG A 169 15.00 6.69 -8.25
N LEU A 170 13.73 6.98 -7.94
CA LEU A 170 12.64 6.00 -8.05
C LEU A 170 12.39 5.59 -9.51
N GLY A 171 12.12 4.30 -9.71
CA GLY A 171 11.78 3.71 -11.01
C GLY A 171 12.67 2.53 -11.37
N ASP A 172 12.84 2.30 -12.67
CA ASP A 172 13.60 1.21 -13.27
C ASP A 172 15.12 1.29 -13.09
N GLU A 173 15.64 2.36 -12.47
CA GLU A 173 17.05 2.47 -12.07
C GLU A 173 17.34 1.74 -10.74
N LEU A 174 16.32 1.44 -9.93
CA LEU A 174 16.47 0.75 -8.65
C LEU A 174 16.84 -0.71 -8.84
N THR A 175 17.87 -1.18 -8.15
CA THR A 175 18.06 -2.64 -7.95
C THR A 175 16.98 -3.19 -7.02
N LEU A 176 16.71 -4.50 -7.08
CA LEU A 176 15.76 -5.15 -6.17
C LEU A 176 16.13 -4.90 -4.69
N LYS A 177 17.42 -4.94 -4.34
CA LYS A 177 17.88 -4.70 -2.97
C LYS A 177 17.61 -3.27 -2.51
N GLN A 178 17.92 -2.27 -3.35
CA GLN A 178 17.62 -0.87 -3.02
C GLN A 178 16.11 -0.62 -2.90
N ALA A 179 15.31 -1.21 -3.78
CA ALA A 179 13.86 -1.14 -3.68
C ALA A 179 13.35 -1.81 -2.39
N PHE A 180 13.92 -2.96 -2.01
CA PHE A 180 13.59 -3.66 -0.77
C PHE A 180 13.90 -2.81 0.47
N GLU A 181 15.11 -2.27 0.57
CA GLU A 181 15.54 -1.42 1.69
C GLU A 181 14.66 -0.17 1.79
N LEU A 182 14.43 0.53 0.67
CA LEU A 182 13.57 1.72 0.65
C LEU A 182 12.12 1.38 1.03
N ALA A 183 11.57 0.28 0.51
CA ALA A 183 10.21 -0.14 0.85
C ALA A 183 10.07 -0.48 2.33
N LEU A 184 11.06 -1.17 2.91
CA LEU A 184 11.05 -1.55 4.32
C LEU A 184 11.16 -0.34 5.25
N LEU A 185 12.02 0.64 4.93
CA LEU A 185 12.11 1.88 5.69
C LEU A 185 10.85 2.75 5.53
N THR A 186 10.30 2.83 4.32
CA THR A 186 9.02 3.53 4.07
C THR A 186 7.87 2.88 4.83
N TRP A 187 7.85 1.55 4.91
CA TRP A 187 6.90 0.80 5.73
C TRP A 187 7.02 1.18 7.21
N ALA A 188 8.25 1.26 7.73
CA ALA A 188 8.53 1.65 9.11
C ALA A 188 8.02 3.08 9.41
N VAL A 189 8.28 4.04 8.52
CA VAL A 189 7.73 5.41 8.59
C VAL A 189 6.21 5.38 8.73
N GLY A 190 5.53 4.60 7.88
CA GLY A 190 4.08 4.47 7.94
C GLY A 190 3.59 3.90 9.27
N ARG A 191 4.29 2.91 9.81
CA ARG A 191 3.93 2.28 11.09
C ARG A 191 4.17 3.21 12.28
N THR A 192 5.28 3.94 12.30
CA THR A 192 5.59 4.95 13.33
C THR A 192 4.55 6.08 13.32
N ALA A 193 4.19 6.59 12.13
CA ALA A 193 3.18 7.64 11.99
C ALA A 193 1.77 7.18 12.44
N SER A 194 1.41 5.91 12.18
CA SER A 194 0.17 5.33 12.69
C SER A 194 0.14 5.29 14.22
N SER A 195 1.23 4.87 14.87
CA SER A 195 1.29 4.83 16.35
C SER A 195 1.27 6.22 16.98
N ALA A 196 1.85 7.24 16.34
CA ALA A 196 1.75 8.62 16.81
C ALA A 196 0.30 9.16 16.79
N THR A 197 -0.50 8.71 15.81
CA THR A 197 -1.92 9.06 15.68
C THR A 197 -2.76 8.38 16.77
N GLU A 198 -2.43 7.14 17.15
CA GLU A 198 -3.13 6.35 18.18
C GLU A 198 -3.01 6.95 19.60
N TYR A 199 -1.93 7.70 19.89
CA TYR A 199 -1.70 8.36 21.19
C TYR A 199 -2.23 9.81 21.29
N GLY A 200 -3.03 10.28 20.34
CA GLY A 200 -3.82 11.49 20.53
C GLY A 200 -3.03 12.79 20.61
N PHE A 201 -1.94 12.93 19.84
CA PHE A 201 -1.52 14.28 19.42
C PHE A 201 -2.57 14.83 18.46
N THR A 202 -3.60 15.42 19.05
CA THR A 202 -4.55 16.28 18.32
C THR A 202 -3.76 17.47 17.79
N LEU A 203 -3.49 17.46 16.49
CA LEU A 203 -3.13 18.69 15.79
C LEU A 203 -4.27 19.67 16.02
N ASP A 204 -3.95 20.79 16.67
CA ASP A 204 -4.87 21.87 17.01
C ASP A 204 -5.73 22.25 15.79
N PRO A 205 -7.07 22.12 15.87
CA PRO A 205 -7.98 22.39 14.74
C PRO A 205 -7.99 23.86 14.29
N ASP A 206 -7.34 24.77 15.03
CA ASP A 206 -7.21 26.19 14.69
C ASP A 206 -5.98 26.51 13.80
N ARG A 207 -5.16 25.52 13.43
CA ARG A 207 -4.15 25.68 12.37
C ARG A 207 -4.83 25.69 11.00
N GLY A 208 -5.21 26.89 10.56
CA GLY A 208 -5.84 27.12 9.25
C GLY A 208 -5.11 26.44 8.08
N GLU A 209 -5.86 26.08 7.05
CA GLU A 209 -5.44 25.37 5.82
C GLU A 209 -4.32 26.07 5.02
N SER A 210 -3.84 27.23 5.44
CA SER A 210 -2.84 28.03 4.74
C SER A 210 -1.39 27.84 5.19
N ASP A 211 -1.10 27.04 6.23
CA ASP A 211 0.26 26.87 6.78
C ASP A 211 0.65 25.40 7.03
N GLN A 212 0.16 24.46 6.21
CA GLN A 212 0.73 23.09 6.14
C GLN A 212 2.02 23.08 5.31
N THR A 213 2.99 23.93 5.65
CA THR A 213 4.40 23.55 5.49
C THR A 213 4.60 22.37 6.42
N SER A 214 4.47 21.17 5.86
CA SER A 214 4.82 19.90 6.50
C SER A 214 6.18 20.06 7.18
N GLU A 215 6.18 20.20 8.51
CA GLU A 215 7.33 19.87 9.33
C GLU A 215 7.64 18.41 8.97
N ALA A 216 8.67 18.22 8.13
CA ALA A 216 9.14 16.90 7.80
C ALA A 216 9.59 16.29 9.12
N GLU A 217 8.89 15.26 9.60
CA GLU A 217 9.44 14.41 10.64
C GLU A 217 10.75 13.84 10.07
N ASP A 218 11.87 14.31 10.58
CA ASP A 218 13.19 13.84 10.20
C ASP A 218 13.37 12.43 10.78
N PHE A 219 13.00 11.42 9.99
CA PHE A 219 13.19 10.02 10.37
C PHE A 219 14.67 9.64 10.21
N SER A 220 15.35 9.38 11.33
CA SER A 220 16.70 8.80 11.28
C SER A 220 16.64 7.37 10.76
N THR A 221 17.55 7.02 9.84
CA THR A 221 17.61 5.65 9.29
C THR A 221 17.90 4.62 10.38
N ASP A 222 18.75 4.94 11.36
CA ASP A 222 19.06 4.02 12.47
C ASP A 222 17.85 3.76 13.37
N GLU A 223 17.02 4.79 13.60
CA GLU A 223 15.78 4.67 14.38
C GLU A 223 14.76 3.78 13.66
N LEU A 224 14.59 3.97 12.35
CA LEU A 224 13.72 3.14 11.53
C LEU A 224 14.19 1.68 11.50
N ILE A 225 15.50 1.42 11.39
CA ILE A 225 16.05 0.06 11.44
C ILE A 225 15.80 -0.57 12.81
N GLY A 226 16.01 0.17 13.90
CA GLY A 226 15.70 -0.29 15.26
C GLY A 226 14.22 -0.66 15.42
N PHE A 227 13.33 0.18 14.88
CA PHE A 227 11.88 -0.05 14.88
C PHE A 227 11.50 -1.30 14.09
N VAL A 228 12.06 -1.47 12.88
CA VAL A 228 11.84 -2.67 12.06
C VAL A 228 12.25 -3.93 12.81
N ARG A 229 13.42 -3.93 13.46
CA ARG A 229 13.90 -5.09 14.23
C ARG A 229 12.91 -5.51 15.33
N ALA A 230 12.34 -4.53 16.05
CA ALA A 230 11.36 -4.80 17.09
C ALA A 230 10.06 -5.41 16.51
N GLU A 231 9.55 -4.88 15.40
CA GLU A 231 8.35 -5.42 14.74
C GLU A 231 8.53 -6.85 14.20
N LEU A 232 9.75 -7.20 13.81
CA LEU A 232 10.09 -8.53 13.29
C LEU A 232 10.20 -9.61 14.37
N GLU A 233 10.08 -9.26 15.66
CA GLU A 233 9.98 -10.25 16.75
C GLU A 233 8.65 -11.02 16.69
N GLU A 234 7.58 -10.37 16.21
CA GLU A 234 6.22 -10.94 16.15
C GLU A 234 5.69 -11.16 14.72
N ARG A 235 6.33 -10.54 13.72
CA ARG A 235 5.84 -10.45 12.35
C ARG A 235 6.95 -10.77 11.36
N LEU A 236 6.57 -11.14 10.14
CA LEU A 236 7.51 -11.44 9.08
C LEU A 236 7.36 -10.42 7.95
N VAL A 237 8.45 -10.17 7.23
CA VAL A 237 8.38 -9.43 5.97
C VAL A 237 7.69 -10.32 4.94
N GLU A 238 6.56 -9.85 4.42
CA GLU A 238 5.93 -10.43 3.25
C GLU A 238 6.28 -9.53 2.05
N ALA A 239 7.08 -10.08 1.13
CA ALA A 239 7.50 -9.39 -0.07
C ALA A 239 7.27 -10.25 -1.32
N SER A 240 6.67 -9.65 -2.34
CA SER A 240 6.42 -10.29 -3.63
C SER A 240 6.80 -9.37 -4.77
N ILE A 241 7.22 -9.97 -5.89
CA ILE A 241 7.61 -9.26 -7.09
C ILE A 241 6.77 -9.69 -8.29
N LEU A 242 6.54 -8.75 -9.20
CA LEU A 242 6.22 -9.02 -10.59
C LEU A 242 7.51 -8.83 -11.39
N GLN A 243 7.96 -9.88 -12.08
CA GLN A 243 9.30 -9.91 -12.65
C GLN A 243 9.27 -10.12 -14.17
N ILE A 244 9.85 -9.19 -14.95
CA ILE A 244 9.84 -9.25 -16.43
C ILE A 244 10.58 -10.49 -16.91
N SER A 245 11.78 -10.74 -16.35
CA SER A 245 12.66 -11.84 -16.74
C SER A 245 12.10 -13.25 -16.45
N LYS A 246 11.04 -13.36 -15.64
CA LYS A 246 10.38 -14.65 -15.35
C LYS A 246 9.77 -15.24 -16.62
N ARG A 247 10.18 -16.47 -16.98
CA ARG A 247 9.77 -17.11 -18.25
C ARG A 247 8.34 -17.66 -18.26
N SER A 248 7.72 -17.89 -17.11
CA SER A 248 6.34 -18.38 -17.04
C SER A 248 5.33 -17.30 -17.43
N LYS A 249 4.10 -17.72 -17.73
CA LYS A 249 2.96 -16.82 -17.97
C LYS A 249 2.72 -15.90 -16.77
N SER A 250 2.67 -16.51 -15.58
CA SER A 250 2.69 -15.77 -14.32
C SER A 250 4.06 -15.11 -14.11
N LYS A 251 4.03 -13.80 -13.91
CA LYS A 251 5.16 -12.93 -13.56
C LYS A 251 5.26 -12.72 -12.05
N PHE A 252 4.23 -13.12 -11.30
CA PHE A 252 4.18 -13.02 -9.84
C PHE A 252 5.11 -14.04 -9.17
N ARG A 253 5.87 -13.62 -8.15
CA ARG A 253 6.72 -14.49 -7.34
C ARG A 253 6.84 -13.92 -5.92
N ARG A 254 6.73 -14.77 -4.90
CA ARG A 254 7.09 -14.39 -3.53
C ARG A 254 8.59 -14.51 -3.33
N LEU A 255 9.18 -13.56 -2.61
CA LEU A 255 10.56 -13.68 -2.16
C LEU A 255 10.67 -14.78 -1.10
N THR A 256 11.75 -15.55 -1.12
CA THR A 256 12.02 -16.57 -0.10
C THR A 256 12.53 -15.93 1.19
N ALA A 257 12.49 -16.69 2.29
CA ALA A 257 13.06 -16.24 3.56
C ALA A 257 14.56 -15.88 3.42
N ASP A 258 15.33 -16.71 2.70
CA ASP A 258 16.75 -16.48 2.43
C ASP A 258 16.98 -15.18 1.63
N GLU A 259 16.18 -14.93 0.58
CA GLU A 259 16.27 -13.69 -0.22
C GLU A 259 15.94 -12.46 0.63
N VAL A 260 14.95 -12.56 1.51
CA VAL A 260 14.58 -11.50 2.45
C VAL A 260 15.72 -11.25 3.42
N GLU A 261 16.27 -12.29 4.06
CA GLU A 261 17.38 -12.20 5.01
C GLU A 261 18.62 -11.55 4.39
N ASP A 262 18.98 -11.94 3.17
CA ASP A 262 20.12 -11.37 2.42
C ASP A 262 19.96 -9.88 2.08
N MET A 263 18.72 -9.40 1.95
CA MET A 263 18.39 -8.01 1.63
C MET A 263 18.06 -7.17 2.86
N MET A 264 17.95 -7.77 4.05
CA MET A 264 17.71 -7.02 5.27
C MET A 264 18.90 -6.07 5.54
N PRO A 265 18.62 -4.83 5.98
CA PRO A 265 19.66 -3.89 6.40
C PRO A 265 20.20 -4.31 7.79
N LEU A 266 20.97 -5.40 7.85
CA LEU A 266 21.36 -6.04 9.11
C LEU A 266 22.76 -5.70 9.64
N ASP A 267 23.62 -4.95 8.95
CA ASP A 267 24.99 -4.72 9.44
C ASP A 267 25.48 -3.27 9.21
N SER A 268 25.16 -2.36 10.14
CA SER A 268 25.97 -1.16 10.39
C SER A 268 27.07 -1.40 11.45
N ASP A 269 27.06 -2.53 12.17
CA ASP A 269 28.01 -2.80 13.25
C ASP A 269 29.31 -3.54 12.83
N LYS A 270 29.39 -4.12 11.62
CA LYS A 270 30.64 -4.78 11.17
C LYS A 270 31.68 -3.85 10.55
N ALA A 271 31.36 -2.57 10.33
CA ALA A 271 32.29 -1.60 9.75
C ALA A 271 33.16 -0.84 10.77
N GLN A 272 32.86 -0.93 12.08
CA GLN A 272 33.60 -0.18 13.11
C GLN A 272 34.63 -1.01 13.91
N ASN A 273 34.66 -2.33 13.77
CA ASN A 273 35.60 -3.20 14.51
C ASN A 273 36.83 -3.65 13.69
N ASN A 274 37.17 -2.94 12.61
CA ASN A 274 38.36 -3.23 11.81
C ASN A 274 39.21 -1.97 11.55
N LYS A 275 39.43 -1.17 12.59
CA LYS A 275 40.49 -0.17 12.67
C LYS A 275 41.32 -0.35 13.93
#